data_AF-A0A7K5N0R0-F1
#
_entry.id   AF-A0A7K5N0R0-F1
#
_cell.length_a   1.000
_cell.length_b   1.000
_cell.length_c   1.000
_cell.angle_alpha   90.00
_cell.angle_beta   90.00
_cell.angle_gamma   90.00
#
_symmetry.space_group_name_H-M   'P 1'
#
loop_
_entity.id
_entity.type
_entity.pdbx_description
1 polymer ?
#
loop_
_entity_poly.entity_id
_entity_poly.type
_entity_poly.pdbx_seq_one_letter_code
_entity_poly.pdbx_strand_id
1 'polypeptide(L)'
;MLLLGFIPLLAVLTAGSFGAAFPQHALRKGCSLFKYKFLVPHETKAMQKMKQHFEDIMLLSDRKCNARLFHRKWNPAELSVPDRMMLVEAELDLVIAMLELPADPSFTKTRQRPLAFLSQAREDLRGCMATGAPSHQPSGKLRHWLQKLQTAKETETTGCLEASAIIHIFQVLDDLRCAAFQEQCI
;
A
#
# COMPACT_ATOMS: atom_id res chain seq x y z
N MET A 1 -13.81 -56.20 59.91
CA MET A 1 -14.99 -55.34 59.70
C MET A 1 -14.44 -53.94 59.43
N LEU A 2 -14.20 -53.58 58.17
CA LEU A 2 -15.12 -52.78 57.32
C LEU A 2 -15.32 -51.38 57.95
N LEU A 3 -14.97 -50.24 57.35
CA LEU A 3 -15.02 -49.84 55.94
C LEU A 3 -14.07 -48.67 55.63
N LEU A 4 -13.56 -48.69 54.40
CA LEU A 4 -13.01 -47.53 53.69
C LEU A 4 -14.05 -46.41 53.56
N GLY A 5 -13.60 -45.16 53.67
CA GLY A 5 -14.35 -43.97 53.32
C GLY A 5 -13.42 -42.90 52.77
N PHE A 6 -13.04 -43.04 51.49
CA PHE A 6 -12.37 -41.99 50.72
C PHE A 6 -13.37 -40.86 50.46
N ILE A 7 -13.05 -39.63 50.87
CA ILE A 7 -13.74 -38.41 50.44
C ILE A 7 -12.78 -37.65 49.52
N PRO A 8 -13.15 -37.39 48.24
CA PRO A 8 -12.27 -36.68 47.33
C PRO A 8 -12.30 -35.18 47.63
N LEU A 9 -11.11 -34.58 47.72
CA LEU A 9 -10.93 -33.13 47.77
C LEU A 9 -11.31 -32.56 46.38
N LEU A 10 -12.43 -31.83 46.30
CA LEU A 10 -12.80 -31.11 45.09
C LEU A 10 -11.91 -29.86 44.98
N ALA A 11 -10.80 -29.97 44.25
CA ALA A 11 -10.01 -28.82 43.86
C ALA A 11 -10.74 -28.07 42.73
N VAL A 12 -11.41 -26.97 43.08
CA VAL A 12 -11.97 -26.04 42.10
C VAL A 12 -10.80 -25.30 41.46
N LEU A 13 -10.39 -25.75 40.27
CA LEU A 13 -9.54 -24.97 39.38
C LEU A 13 -10.40 -23.88 38.75
N THR A 14 -10.40 -22.69 39.34
CA THR A 14 -10.82 -21.48 38.63
C THR A 14 -9.82 -21.24 37.50
N ALA A 15 -10.12 -21.76 36.31
CA ALA A 15 -9.48 -21.33 35.08
C ALA A 15 -9.90 -19.88 34.82
N GLY A 16 -9.18 -18.95 35.45
CA GLY A 16 -9.20 -17.55 35.08
C GLY A 16 -8.65 -17.45 33.66
N SER A 17 -9.54 -17.43 32.68
CA SER A 17 -9.21 -16.98 31.33
C SER A 17 -8.95 -15.48 31.42
N PHE A 18 -7.72 -15.13 31.81
CA PHE A 18 -7.18 -13.81 31.53
C PHE A 18 -7.06 -13.77 30.01
N GLY A 19 -8.11 -13.24 29.37
CA GLY A 19 -8.04 -12.77 28.02
C GLY A 19 -6.84 -11.84 27.94
N ALA A 20 -5.77 -12.34 27.33
CA ALA A 20 -4.62 -11.53 26.99
C ALA A 20 -5.16 -10.46 26.05
N ALA A 21 -5.42 -9.26 26.59
CA ALA A 21 -5.51 -8.06 25.81
C ALA A 21 -4.15 -7.93 25.13
N PHE A 22 -4.06 -8.43 23.90
CA PHE A 22 -2.88 -8.29 23.07
C PHE A 22 -2.53 -6.80 23.08
N PRO A 23 -1.32 -6.41 23.50
CA PRO A 23 -0.93 -5.02 23.43
C PRO A 23 -0.91 -4.69 21.94
N GLN A 24 -1.88 -3.89 21.47
CA GLN A 24 -1.85 -3.29 20.13
C GLN A 24 -0.56 -2.50 19.88
N HIS A 25 0.25 -2.25 20.93
CA HIS A 25 1.54 -1.59 20.88
C HIS A 25 2.73 -2.51 20.58
N ALA A 26 2.61 -3.84 20.68
CA ALA A 26 3.70 -4.75 20.32
C ALA A 26 3.89 -4.87 18.78
N LEU A 27 2.82 -4.64 18.01
CA LEU A 27 2.84 -4.69 16.54
C LEU A 27 3.53 -3.47 15.89
N ARG A 28 3.85 -2.42 16.67
CA ARG A 28 4.47 -1.20 16.13
C ARG A 28 5.97 -1.31 15.84
N LYS A 29 6.66 -2.34 16.32
CA LYS A 29 8.11 -2.55 16.08
C LYS A 29 8.43 -3.37 14.82
N GLY A 30 7.44 -3.89 14.10
CA GLY A 30 7.66 -4.88 13.03
C GLY A 30 7.62 -4.37 11.59
N CYS A 31 7.11 -3.16 11.33
CA CYS A 31 6.83 -2.70 9.97
C CYS A 31 7.86 -1.68 9.47
N SER A 32 8.57 -1.98 8.39
CA SER A 32 9.60 -1.13 7.78
C SER A 32 9.05 0.14 7.10
N LEU A 33 7.72 0.32 7.05
CA LEU A 33 7.10 1.47 6.39
C LEU A 33 7.36 2.81 7.07
N PHE A 34 7.76 2.85 8.35
CA PHE A 34 7.95 4.11 9.09
C PHE A 34 8.91 5.08 8.37
N LYS A 35 9.91 4.55 7.64
CA LYS A 35 10.86 5.36 6.86
C LYS A 35 10.22 6.19 5.74
N TYR A 36 8.99 5.86 5.33
CA TYR A 36 8.25 6.62 4.31
C TYR A 36 7.40 7.77 4.87
N LYS A 37 7.32 7.94 6.21
CA LYS A 37 6.70 9.13 6.82
C LYS A 37 7.38 10.42 6.36
N PHE A 38 8.70 10.35 6.18
CA PHE A 38 9.54 11.45 5.72
C PHE A 38 10.34 10.98 4.51
N LEU A 39 9.79 11.22 3.32
CA LEU A 39 10.45 10.88 2.07
C LEU A 39 11.78 11.63 1.96
N VAL A 40 12.84 10.90 1.61
CA VAL A 40 14.18 11.49 1.56
C VAL A 40 14.28 12.45 0.36
N PRO A 41 14.81 13.68 0.53
CA PRO A 41 14.80 14.70 -0.52
C PRO A 41 15.44 14.29 -1.84
N HIS A 42 16.45 13.41 -1.83
CA HIS A 42 17.06 12.96 -3.07
C HIS A 42 16.15 12.00 -3.85
N GLU A 43 15.29 11.22 -3.18
CA GLU A 43 14.31 10.34 -3.85
C GLU A 43 13.21 11.18 -4.49
N THR A 44 12.67 12.17 -3.77
CA THR A 44 11.62 13.05 -4.32
C THR A 44 12.15 13.88 -5.49
N LYS A 45 13.41 14.33 -5.44
CA LYS A 45 14.06 14.99 -6.58
C LYS A 45 14.24 14.05 -7.78
N ALA A 46 14.58 12.77 -7.55
CA ALA A 46 14.65 11.79 -8.62
C ALA A 46 13.28 11.53 -9.27
N MET A 47 12.22 11.44 -8.46
CA MET A 47 10.83 11.33 -8.92
C MET A 47 10.40 12.53 -9.76
N GLN A 48 10.69 13.75 -9.27
CA GLN A 48 10.43 14.99 -9.99
C GLN A 48 11.10 14.98 -11.38
N LYS A 49 12.38 14.61 -11.42
CA LYS A 49 13.15 14.58 -12.67
C LYS A 49 12.60 13.56 -13.66
N MET A 50 12.22 12.38 -13.18
CA MET A 50 11.59 11.35 -14.01
C MET A 50 10.24 11.82 -14.55
N LYS A 51 9.38 12.37 -13.71
CA LYS A 51 8.08 12.91 -14.13
C LYS A 51 8.24 13.99 -15.20
N GLN A 52 9.15 14.95 -15.00
CA GLN A 52 9.42 16.01 -15.97
C GLN A 52 9.92 15.45 -17.30
N HIS A 53 10.92 14.56 -17.26
CA HIS A 53 11.43 13.94 -18.47
C HIS A 53 10.33 13.16 -19.22
N PHE A 54 9.48 12.43 -18.50
CA PHE A 54 8.34 11.76 -19.10
C PHE A 54 7.36 12.75 -19.76
N GLU A 55 7.04 13.86 -19.08
CA GLU A 55 6.17 14.91 -19.62
C GLU A 55 6.71 15.56 -20.89
N ASP A 56 8.03 15.63 -21.04
CA ASP A 56 8.73 16.18 -22.21
C ASP A 56 8.69 15.22 -23.42
N ILE A 57 8.72 13.90 -23.20
CA ILE A 57 8.80 12.89 -24.27
C ILE A 57 7.44 12.28 -24.63
N MET A 58 6.46 12.35 -23.74
CA MET A 58 5.16 11.70 -23.95
C MET A 58 4.33 12.38 -25.04
N LEU A 59 3.61 11.59 -25.84
CA LEU A 59 2.68 12.12 -26.82
C LEU A 59 1.41 12.64 -26.13
N LEU A 60 0.90 13.79 -26.58
CA LEU A 60 -0.34 14.37 -26.04
C LEU A 60 -1.57 13.46 -26.27
N SER A 61 -1.57 12.63 -27.30
CA SER A 61 -2.61 11.63 -27.57
C SER A 61 -2.73 10.62 -26.43
N ASP A 62 -1.60 10.26 -25.83
CA ASP A 62 -1.51 9.20 -24.84
C ASP A 62 -1.99 9.68 -23.47
N ARG A 63 -2.21 11.00 -23.28
CA ARG A 63 -2.77 11.57 -22.04
C ARG A 63 -4.26 11.29 -21.85
N LYS A 64 -4.98 10.88 -22.91
CA LYS A 64 -6.43 10.74 -22.87
C LYS A 64 -6.82 9.39 -22.27
N CYS A 65 -7.05 9.39 -20.97
CA CYS A 65 -7.64 8.27 -20.24
C CYS A 65 -9.11 8.52 -19.93
N ASN A 66 -10.00 7.55 -20.21
CA ASN A 66 -11.38 7.65 -19.74
C ASN A 66 -11.46 7.32 -18.24
N ALA A 67 -10.67 6.33 -17.80
CA ALA A 67 -10.54 5.93 -16.42
C ALA A 67 -9.73 6.94 -15.61
N ARG A 68 -10.45 7.77 -14.85
CA ARG A 68 -9.83 8.71 -13.88
C ARG A 68 -9.41 7.99 -12.59
N LEU A 69 -8.31 7.24 -12.61
CA LEU A 69 -7.86 6.41 -11.47
C LEU A 69 -7.45 7.25 -10.26
N PHE A 70 -6.67 8.30 -10.48
CA PHE A 70 -6.13 9.15 -9.42
C PHE A 70 -7.06 10.32 -9.04
N HIS A 71 -8.15 10.57 -9.79
CA HIS A 71 -9.18 11.55 -9.39
C HIS A 71 -10.24 10.90 -8.48
N ARG A 72 -9.89 10.75 -7.21
CA ARG A 72 -10.79 10.20 -6.19
C ARG A 72 -11.56 11.32 -5.49
N LYS A 73 -12.80 11.02 -5.07
CA LYS A 73 -13.63 11.93 -4.26
C LYS A 73 -13.38 11.79 -2.74
N TRP A 74 -12.48 10.89 -2.36
CA TRP A 74 -12.15 10.57 -0.98
C TRP A 74 -10.63 10.64 -0.77
N ASN A 75 -10.21 10.95 0.45
CA ASN A 75 -8.82 10.98 0.88
C ASN A 75 -8.41 9.63 1.50
N PRO A 76 -7.18 9.12 1.27
CA PRO A 76 -6.67 7.94 1.97
C PRO A 76 -6.82 7.97 3.49
N ALA A 77 -6.77 9.14 4.14
CA ALA A 77 -7.00 9.28 5.58
C ALA A 77 -8.40 8.78 6.02
N GLU A 78 -9.39 8.83 5.13
CA GLU A 78 -10.74 8.31 5.38
C GLU A 78 -10.83 6.77 5.34
N LEU A 79 -9.81 6.09 4.86
CA LEU A 79 -9.75 4.64 4.81
C LEU A 79 -9.19 4.07 6.12
N SER A 80 -9.53 2.81 6.43
CA SER A 80 -8.86 2.08 7.51
C SER A 80 -7.37 1.86 7.17
N VAL A 81 -6.53 1.65 8.18
CA VAL A 81 -5.09 1.39 7.94
C VAL A 81 -4.85 0.22 6.96
N PRO A 82 -5.53 -0.94 7.07
CA PRO A 82 -5.41 -2.00 6.08
C PRO A 82 -5.85 -1.61 4.66
N ASP A 83 -6.97 -0.86 4.53
CA ASP A 83 -7.43 -0.38 3.23
C ASP A 83 -6.41 0.57 2.58
N ARG A 84 -5.77 1.44 3.36
CA ARG A 84 -4.71 2.33 2.84
C ARG A 84 -3.53 1.55 2.32
N MET A 85 -3.11 0.51 3.03
CA MET A 85 -2.00 -0.34 2.58
C MET A 85 -2.35 -1.05 1.27
N MET A 86 -3.57 -1.62 1.16
CA MET A 86 -4.03 -2.24 -0.09
C MET A 86 -4.14 -1.26 -1.25
N LEU A 87 -4.60 -0.03 -0.99
CA LEU A 87 -4.63 1.03 -2.00
C LEU A 87 -3.23 1.32 -2.54
N VAL A 88 -2.29 1.60 -1.64
CA VAL A 88 -0.91 1.96 -2.01
C VAL A 88 -0.22 0.79 -2.72
N GLU A 89 -0.47 -0.45 -2.31
CA GLU A 89 0.07 -1.63 -3.02
C GLU A 89 -0.40 -1.65 -4.47
N ALA A 90 -1.70 -1.48 -4.71
CA ALA A 90 -2.27 -1.49 -6.05
C ALA A 90 -1.79 -0.32 -6.92
N GLU A 91 -1.57 0.85 -6.32
CA GLU A 91 -0.97 2.01 -7.00
C GLU A 91 0.49 1.79 -7.35
N LEU A 92 1.29 1.28 -6.41
CA LEU A 92 2.69 0.93 -6.64
C LEU A 92 2.81 -0.13 -7.73
N ASP A 93 1.97 -1.17 -7.71
CA ASP A 93 1.94 -2.20 -8.75
C ASP A 93 1.63 -1.62 -10.13
N LEU A 94 0.67 -0.69 -10.22
CA LEU A 94 0.40 0.01 -11.49
C LEU A 94 1.62 0.81 -11.94
N VAL A 95 2.16 1.68 -11.09
CA VAL A 95 3.29 2.56 -11.46
C VAL A 95 4.52 1.75 -11.84
N ILE A 96 4.88 0.73 -11.06
CA ILE A 96 6.03 -0.13 -11.33
C ILE A 96 5.88 -0.80 -12.69
N ALA A 97 4.71 -1.39 -12.97
CA ALA A 97 4.45 -2.02 -14.26
C ALA A 97 4.59 -1.04 -15.44
N MET A 98 4.13 0.20 -15.28
CA MET A 98 4.28 1.23 -16.31
C MET A 98 5.74 1.67 -16.47
N LEU A 99 6.48 1.82 -15.38
CA LEU A 99 7.91 2.15 -15.40
C LEU A 99 8.80 1.00 -15.89
N GLU A 100 8.29 -0.22 -16.02
CA GLU A 100 9.02 -1.37 -16.58
C GLU A 100 8.84 -1.53 -18.09
N LEU A 101 7.88 -0.82 -18.70
CA LEU A 101 7.63 -0.86 -20.14
C LEU A 101 8.87 -0.46 -20.94
N PRO A 102 9.12 -1.02 -22.14
CA PRO A 102 10.22 -0.58 -22.99
C PRO A 102 10.15 0.93 -23.25
N ALA A 103 11.27 1.63 -23.05
CA ALA A 103 11.37 3.06 -23.25
C ALA A 103 12.71 3.41 -23.91
N ASP A 104 12.86 4.67 -24.34
CA ASP A 104 14.13 5.14 -24.88
C ASP A 104 15.25 5.03 -23.81
N PRO A 105 16.53 4.92 -24.24
CA PRO A 105 17.64 4.74 -23.31
C PRO A 105 17.77 5.86 -22.27
N SER A 106 17.40 7.09 -22.62
CA SER A 106 17.55 8.25 -21.73
C SER A 106 16.47 8.25 -20.65
N PHE A 107 15.22 7.90 -20.97
CA PHE A 107 14.17 7.72 -19.97
C PHE A 107 14.43 6.50 -19.09
N THR A 108 14.89 5.39 -19.67
CA THR A 108 15.30 4.18 -18.94
C THR A 108 16.32 4.51 -17.84
N LYS A 109 17.35 5.30 -18.16
CA LYS A 109 18.33 5.77 -17.17
C LYS A 109 17.71 6.68 -16.11
N THR A 110 16.78 7.54 -16.51
CA THR A 110 16.14 8.52 -15.60
C THR A 110 15.22 7.85 -14.59
N ARG A 111 14.46 6.83 -15.00
CA ARG A 111 13.52 6.11 -14.12
C ARG A 111 14.15 5.03 -13.26
N GLN A 112 15.42 4.65 -13.49
CA GLN A 112 16.07 3.56 -12.76
C GLN A 112 16.03 3.74 -11.23
N ARG A 113 16.41 4.92 -10.73
CA ARG A 113 16.40 5.21 -9.30
C ARG A 113 14.96 5.26 -8.73
N PRO A 114 14.01 6.00 -9.35
CA PRO A 114 12.60 5.92 -9.01
C PRO A 114 12.04 4.50 -8.92
N LEU A 115 12.27 3.68 -9.95
CA LEU A 115 11.78 2.31 -10.01
C LEU A 115 12.32 1.47 -8.84
N ALA A 116 13.63 1.55 -8.57
CA ALA A 116 14.22 0.84 -7.43
C ALA A 116 13.60 1.27 -6.08
N PHE A 117 13.36 2.57 -5.90
CA PHE A 117 12.73 3.09 -4.69
C PHE A 117 11.28 2.58 -4.52
N LEU A 118 10.47 2.63 -5.59
CA LEU A 118 9.08 2.19 -5.57
C LEU A 118 8.96 0.68 -5.35
N SER A 119 9.80 -0.10 -6.03
CA SER A 119 9.85 -1.55 -5.84
C SER A 119 10.21 -1.91 -4.40
N GLN A 120 11.20 -1.22 -3.80
CA GLN A 120 11.52 -1.44 -2.40
C GLN A 120 10.36 -1.06 -1.47
N ALA A 121 9.66 0.06 -1.74
CA ALA A 121 8.48 0.46 -0.97
C ALA A 121 7.35 -0.56 -1.04
N ARG A 122 7.14 -1.17 -2.20
CA ARG A 122 6.16 -2.25 -2.37
C ARG A 122 6.52 -3.48 -1.54
N GLU A 123 7.78 -3.91 -1.55
CA GLU A 123 8.20 -5.08 -0.77
C GLU A 123 8.11 -4.82 0.74
N ASP A 124 8.48 -3.61 1.19
CA ASP A 124 8.30 -3.19 2.58
C ASP A 124 6.82 -3.18 3.00
N LEU A 125 5.94 -2.69 2.12
CA LEU A 125 4.49 -2.68 2.33
C LEU A 125 3.92 -4.10 2.45
N ARG A 126 4.29 -4.99 1.52
CA ARG A 126 3.90 -6.41 1.53
C ARG A 126 4.37 -7.12 2.80
N GLY A 127 5.61 -6.86 3.22
CA GLY A 127 6.15 -7.39 4.48
C GLY A 127 5.29 -6.98 5.68
N CYS A 128 4.86 -5.72 5.74
CA CYS A 128 3.98 -5.25 6.82
C CYS A 128 2.60 -5.90 6.79
N MET A 129 1.99 -6.04 5.62
CA MET A 129 0.66 -6.66 5.50
C MET A 129 0.68 -8.15 5.86
N ALA A 130 1.75 -8.88 5.53
CA ALA A 130 1.91 -10.29 5.87
C ALA A 130 1.98 -10.55 7.38
N THR A 131 2.42 -9.57 8.17
CA THR A 131 2.47 -9.67 9.65
C THR A 131 1.15 -9.31 10.35
N GLY A 132 0.15 -8.87 9.60
CA GLY A 132 -1.16 -8.46 10.12
C GLY A 132 -2.15 -9.62 10.32
N ALA A 133 -3.34 -9.29 10.83
CA ALA A 133 -4.43 -10.25 11.05
C ALA A 133 -4.96 -10.84 9.71
N PRO A 134 -5.44 -12.09 9.69
CA PRO A 134 -5.91 -12.73 8.46
C PRO A 134 -7.15 -12.04 7.85
N SER A 135 -7.13 -11.90 6.52
CA SER A 135 -8.25 -11.59 5.62
C SER A 135 -9.09 -10.33 5.88
N HIS A 136 -8.43 -9.17 5.96
CA HIS A 136 -9.15 -7.89 5.82
C HIS A 136 -9.89 -7.82 4.48
N GLN A 137 -11.19 -7.51 4.51
CA GLN A 137 -11.99 -7.28 3.32
C GLN A 137 -11.99 -5.79 2.98
N PRO A 138 -11.72 -5.40 1.71
CA PRO A 138 -11.67 -4.00 1.34
C PRO A 138 -13.03 -3.33 1.55
N SER A 139 -13.02 -2.10 2.07
CA SER A 139 -14.25 -1.29 2.17
C SER A 139 -14.91 -1.09 0.80
N GLY A 140 -16.19 -0.69 0.80
CA GLY A 140 -16.91 -0.41 -0.45
C GLY A 140 -16.21 0.65 -1.32
N LYS A 141 -15.63 1.68 -0.70
CA LYS A 141 -14.86 2.72 -1.40
C LYS A 141 -13.64 2.13 -2.11
N LEU A 142 -12.83 1.36 -1.39
CA LEU A 142 -11.62 0.75 -1.94
C LEU A 142 -11.96 -0.31 -2.99
N ARG A 143 -12.92 -1.19 -2.71
CA ARG A 143 -13.34 -2.25 -3.65
C ARG A 143 -13.81 -1.68 -4.98
N HIS A 144 -14.60 -0.60 -4.96
CA HIS A 144 -15.03 0.09 -6.17
C HIS A 144 -13.83 0.67 -6.95
N TRP A 145 -12.87 1.27 -6.25
CA TRP A 145 -11.66 1.79 -6.88
C TRP A 145 -10.79 0.68 -7.49
N LEU A 146 -10.60 -0.43 -6.78
CA LEU A 146 -9.85 -1.60 -7.28
C LEU A 146 -10.52 -2.21 -8.52
N GLN A 147 -11.86 -2.29 -8.53
CA GLN A 147 -12.60 -2.72 -9.71
C GLN A 147 -12.37 -1.76 -10.89
N LYS A 148 -12.43 -0.45 -10.64
CA LYS A 148 -12.14 0.57 -11.67
C LYS A 148 -10.71 0.47 -12.21
N LEU A 149 -9.73 0.21 -11.34
CA LEU A 149 -8.35 -0.05 -11.73
C LEU A 149 -8.26 -1.27 -12.65
N GLN A 150 -8.92 -2.36 -12.30
CA GLN A 150 -8.92 -3.58 -13.11
C GLN A 150 -9.57 -3.34 -14.48
N THR A 151 -10.74 -2.71 -14.52
CA THR A 151 -11.37 -2.33 -15.79
C THR A 151 -10.46 -1.45 -16.62
N ALA A 152 -9.79 -0.46 -16.02
CA ALA A 152 -8.87 0.41 -16.74
C ALA A 152 -7.70 -0.35 -17.37
N LYS A 153 -7.12 -1.34 -16.65
CA LYS A 153 -6.07 -2.21 -17.19
C LYS A 153 -6.53 -3.04 -18.40
N GLU A 154 -7.83 -3.32 -18.50
CA GLU A 154 -8.40 -4.11 -19.59
C GLU A 154 -8.86 -3.25 -20.77
N THR A 155 -9.30 -2.00 -20.52
CA THR A 155 -9.96 -1.17 -21.53
C THR A 155 -9.16 0.03 -22.02
N GLU A 156 -8.22 0.54 -21.22
CA GLU A 156 -7.40 1.69 -21.60
C GLU A 156 -6.17 1.27 -22.39
N THR A 157 -5.62 2.20 -23.18
CA THR A 157 -4.36 1.97 -23.89
C THR A 157 -3.19 1.98 -22.91
N THR A 158 -2.11 1.27 -23.25
CA THR A 158 -0.87 1.28 -22.47
C THR A 158 -0.33 2.69 -22.25
N GLY A 159 -0.29 3.52 -23.30
CA GLY A 159 0.17 4.91 -23.20
C GLY A 159 -0.66 5.75 -22.23
N CYS A 160 -1.97 5.53 -22.18
CA CYS A 160 -2.84 6.14 -21.18
C CYS A 160 -2.50 5.71 -19.76
N LEU A 161 -2.38 4.40 -19.51
CA LEU A 161 -2.05 3.91 -18.17
C LEU A 161 -0.68 4.39 -17.71
N GLU A 162 0.30 4.42 -18.63
CA GLU A 162 1.63 4.94 -18.39
C GLU A 162 1.59 6.44 -18.03
N ALA A 163 0.86 7.24 -18.81
CA ALA A 163 0.66 8.65 -18.54
C ALA A 163 -0.01 8.89 -17.18
N SER A 164 -1.11 8.21 -16.92
CA SER A 164 -1.86 8.30 -15.67
C SER A 164 -0.99 7.97 -14.46
N ALA A 165 -0.21 6.88 -14.53
CA ALA A 165 0.65 6.44 -13.45
C ALA A 165 1.81 7.41 -13.17
N ILE A 166 2.50 7.88 -14.21
CA ILE A 166 3.71 8.70 -14.05
C ILE A 166 3.37 10.15 -13.70
N ILE A 167 2.33 10.73 -14.31
CA ILE A 167 1.91 12.11 -14.01
C ILE A 167 1.43 12.24 -12.56
N HIS A 168 0.77 11.21 -12.03
CA HIS A 168 0.24 11.19 -10.67
C HIS A 168 1.20 10.58 -9.64
N ILE A 169 2.48 10.41 -9.95
CA ILE A 169 3.44 9.74 -9.05
C ILE A 169 3.52 10.38 -7.66
N PHE A 170 3.39 11.71 -7.55
CA PHE A 170 3.43 12.39 -6.26
C PHE A 170 2.20 12.11 -5.39
N GLN A 171 1.06 11.84 -6.01
CA GLN A 171 -0.12 11.38 -5.29
C GLN A 171 0.14 9.99 -4.67
N VAL A 172 0.74 9.08 -5.42
CA VAL A 172 1.15 7.75 -4.90
C VAL A 172 2.15 7.88 -3.75
N LEU A 173 3.08 8.84 -3.82
CA LEU A 173 4.02 9.11 -2.73
C LEU A 173 3.33 9.69 -1.48
N ASP A 174 2.34 10.56 -1.66
CA ASP A 174 1.53 11.09 -0.56
C ASP A 174 0.67 9.99 0.08
N ASP A 175 0.10 9.09 -0.73
CA ASP A 175 -0.68 7.95 -0.26
C ASP A 175 0.22 6.96 0.50
N LEU A 176 1.43 6.67 0.00
CA LEU A 176 2.46 5.88 0.69
C LEU A 176 2.84 6.51 2.03
N ARG A 177 3.03 7.83 2.06
CA ARG A 177 3.31 8.55 3.30
C ARG A 177 2.14 8.42 4.28
N CYS A 178 0.90 8.55 3.82
CA CYS A 178 -0.29 8.35 4.65
C CYS A 178 -0.38 6.93 5.22
N ALA A 179 -0.09 5.90 4.40
CA ALA A 179 -0.01 4.52 4.86
C ALA A 179 1.07 4.33 5.93
N ALA A 180 2.23 4.97 5.76
CA ALA A 180 3.32 4.96 6.74
C ALA A 180 2.97 5.67 8.06
N PHE A 181 2.12 6.70 8.02
CA PHE A 181 1.60 7.35 9.22
C PHE A 181 0.60 6.49 10.00
N GLN A 182 0.02 5.45 9.39
CA GLN A 182 -0.98 4.58 10.02
C GLN A 182 -2.08 5.44 10.67
N GLU A 183 -2.45 5.19 11.92
CA GLU A 183 -3.47 5.96 12.66
C GLU A 183 -3.19 7.47 12.76
N GLN A 184 -1.97 7.94 12.43
CA GLN A 184 -1.61 9.35 12.46
C GLN A 184 -1.85 10.07 11.13
N CYS A 185 -2.32 9.38 10.09
CA CYS A 185 -2.71 10.06 8.85
C CYS A 185 -4.09 10.69 9.03
N ILE A 186 -4.16 12.02 8.85
CA ILE A 186 -5.35 12.87 9.04
C ILE A 186 -5.56 13.69 7.78
#